data_AF-A0A7R9YIV1-F1
#
_entry.id   AF-A0A7R9YIV1-F1
#
_cell.length_a   1.000
_cell.length_b   1.000
_cell.length_c   1.000
_cell.angle_alpha   90.00
_cell.angle_beta   90.00
_cell.angle_gamma   90.00
#
_symmetry.space_group_name_H-M   'P 1'
#
loop_
_entity.id
_entity.type
_entity.pdbx_description
1 polymer ?
#
loop_
_entity_poly.entity_id
_entity_poly.type
_entity_poly.pdbx_seq_one_letter_code
_entity_poly.pdbx_strand_id
1 'polypeptide(L)'
;ASGSRMGVIVPMLVPLGCAYWLGIPSKKAEPKMALHATVTLRTRYRYALRVQGAGNLLGCVVLKLFADEWHLLNSAVPIQRSNGAWMVCCVCSSLLFTFGAFCVQLSRQKRALRWLLLVPLLQSVWSLTHDLEWMLGYYAGPAQDMAGFGLVHALLVWPLLAIQLHHFFAAEATAPAEGD
;
A
#
# COMPACT_ATOMS: atom_id res chain seq x y z
N ALA A 1 -26.23 -16.39 -1.57
CA ALA A 1 -25.21 -16.40 -0.48
C ALA A 1 -23.84 -16.92 -0.96
N SER A 2 -23.35 -16.51 -2.14
CA SER A 2 -22.07 -16.95 -2.71
C SER A 2 -20.97 -15.87 -2.73
N GLY A 3 -21.28 -14.62 -2.33
CA GLY A 3 -20.34 -13.49 -2.41
C GLY A 3 -19.29 -13.41 -1.29
N SER A 4 -19.41 -14.17 -0.20
CA SER A 4 -18.55 -13.99 0.99
C SER A 4 -17.18 -14.68 0.90
N ARG A 5 -17.00 -15.66 0.01
CA ARG A 5 -15.75 -16.44 -0.03
C ARG A 5 -14.63 -15.74 -0.83
N MET A 6 -14.95 -15.04 -1.91
CA MET A 6 -13.94 -14.31 -2.71
C MET A 6 -13.34 -13.11 -1.97
N GLY A 7 -14.12 -12.41 -1.15
CA GLY A 7 -13.66 -11.28 -0.33
C GLY A 7 -12.69 -11.64 0.80
N VAL A 8 -12.47 -12.93 1.07
CA VAL A 8 -11.40 -13.41 1.97
C VAL A 8 -10.23 -13.96 1.16
N ILE A 9 -10.51 -14.62 0.03
CA ILE A 9 -9.49 -15.26 -0.80
C ILE A 9 -8.56 -14.23 -1.45
N VAL A 10 -9.09 -13.18 -2.07
CA VAL A 10 -8.27 -12.15 -2.75
C VAL A 10 -7.32 -11.42 -1.78
N PRO A 11 -7.78 -10.92 -0.62
CA PRO A 11 -6.88 -10.32 0.37
C PRO A 11 -5.96 -11.30 1.08
N MET A 12 -6.20 -12.62 1.04
CA MET A 12 -5.24 -13.62 1.52
C MET A 12 -4.21 -14.01 0.46
N LEU A 13 -4.57 -13.99 -0.82
CA LEU A 13 -3.66 -14.32 -1.93
C LEU A 13 -2.54 -13.30 -2.10
N VAL A 14 -2.76 -12.03 -1.77
CA VAL A 14 -1.71 -10.99 -1.83
C VAL A 14 -0.64 -11.21 -0.76
N PRO A 15 -0.94 -11.32 0.55
CA PRO A 15 0.04 -11.69 1.58
C PRO A 15 0.69 -13.05 1.35
N LEU A 16 -0.07 -14.06 0.88
CA LEU A 16 0.49 -15.38 0.56
C LEU A 16 1.41 -15.34 -0.66
N GLY A 17 1.09 -14.57 -1.70
CA GLY A 17 1.96 -14.32 -2.85
C GLY A 17 3.24 -13.58 -2.45
N CYS A 18 3.14 -12.64 -1.52
CA CYS A 18 4.27 -11.92 -0.96
C CYS A 18 5.13 -12.81 -0.06
N ALA A 19 4.52 -13.59 0.83
CA ALA A 19 5.20 -14.55 1.71
C ALA A 19 5.87 -15.68 0.91
N TYR A 20 5.21 -16.15 -0.15
CA TYR A 20 5.78 -17.10 -1.11
C TYR A 20 6.99 -16.50 -1.83
N TRP A 21 6.91 -15.26 -2.31
CA TRP A 21 8.04 -14.55 -2.91
C TRP A 21 9.20 -14.29 -1.95
N LEU A 22 8.91 -14.00 -0.68
CA LEU A 22 9.91 -13.83 0.38
C LEU A 22 10.53 -15.16 0.83
N GLY A 23 9.83 -16.28 0.63
CA GLY A 23 10.20 -17.61 1.08
C GLY A 23 10.90 -18.49 0.05
N ILE A 24 11.02 -18.08 -1.23
CA ILE A 24 11.80 -18.83 -2.21
C ILE A 24 13.29 -18.58 -1.95
N PRO A 25 14.06 -19.58 -1.48
CA PRO A 25 15.51 -19.45 -1.43
C PRO A 25 16.00 -19.31 -2.88
N SER A 26 16.42 -18.09 -3.21
CA SER A 26 17.07 -17.74 -4.46
C SER A 26 18.40 -18.49 -4.59
N LYS A 27 18.36 -19.78 -4.93
CA LYS A 27 19.56 -20.53 -5.29
C LYS A 27 20.02 -20.25 -6.72
N LYS A 28 19.23 -19.50 -7.51
CA LYS A 28 19.53 -19.09 -8.90
C LYS A 28 18.85 -17.78 -9.36
N ALA A 29 18.46 -16.84 -8.48
CA ALA A 29 18.00 -15.55 -9.02
C ALA A 29 19.19 -14.85 -9.67
N GLU A 30 19.00 -14.41 -10.91
CA GLU A 30 19.95 -13.55 -11.59
C GLU A 30 20.40 -12.43 -10.64
N PRO A 31 21.69 -12.03 -10.65
CA PRO A 31 22.20 -10.96 -9.78
C PRO A 31 21.39 -9.66 -9.89
N LYS A 32 20.62 -9.51 -10.98
CA LYS A 32 19.68 -8.41 -11.22
C LYS A 32 18.49 -8.33 -10.26
N MET A 33 18.09 -9.38 -9.53
CA MET A 33 16.93 -9.37 -8.61
C MET A 33 17.28 -9.68 -7.14
N ALA A 34 18.56 -9.61 -6.76
CA ALA A 34 18.96 -9.78 -5.37
C ALA A 34 18.26 -8.75 -4.44
N LEU A 35 17.45 -9.22 -3.50
CA LEU A 35 16.70 -8.37 -2.56
C LEU A 35 17.61 -7.62 -1.56
N HIS A 36 18.77 -8.20 -1.27
CA HIS A 36 19.80 -7.61 -0.41
C HIS A 36 20.70 -6.62 -1.14
N ALA A 37 20.57 -6.49 -2.47
CA ALA A 37 21.35 -5.51 -3.21
C ALA A 37 20.89 -4.09 -2.90
N THR A 38 21.84 -3.17 -2.94
CA THR A 38 21.56 -1.75 -2.88
C THR A 38 21.22 -1.25 -4.27
N VAL A 39 20.14 -0.48 -4.40
CA VAL A 39 19.70 0.09 -5.67
C VAL A 39 19.63 1.60 -5.61
N THR A 40 19.90 2.26 -6.73
CA THR A 40 19.82 3.72 -6.84
C THR A 40 18.37 4.17 -7.08
N LEU A 41 17.87 5.05 -6.22
CA LEU A 41 16.51 5.57 -6.28
C LEU A 41 16.39 6.70 -7.30
N ARG A 42 15.77 6.40 -8.45
CA ARG A 42 15.57 7.38 -9.53
C ARG A 42 14.66 8.52 -9.07
N THR A 43 14.85 9.71 -9.62
CA THR A 43 14.07 10.92 -9.26
C THR A 43 12.56 10.73 -9.40
N ARG A 44 12.09 10.06 -10.47
CA ARG A 44 10.67 9.76 -10.67
C ARG A 44 10.09 8.87 -9.56
N TYR A 45 10.84 7.85 -9.15
CA TYR A 45 10.43 6.96 -8.06
C TYR A 45 10.39 7.70 -6.72
N ARG A 46 11.40 8.53 -6.43
CA ARG A 46 11.42 9.38 -5.23
C ARG A 46 10.23 10.35 -5.20
N TYR A 47 9.83 10.91 -6.34
CA TYR A 47 8.63 11.74 -6.42
C TYR A 47 7.37 10.94 -6.13
N ALA A 48 7.23 9.75 -6.72
CA ALA A 48 6.10 8.84 -6.43
C ALA A 48 6.01 8.50 -4.93
N LEU A 49 7.14 8.22 -4.27
CA LEU A 49 7.18 8.02 -2.83
C LEU A 49 6.74 9.25 -2.02
N ARG A 50 7.06 10.47 -2.47
CA ARG A 50 6.59 11.70 -1.79
C ARG A 50 5.10 11.87 -1.93
N VAL A 51 4.56 11.65 -3.13
CA VAL A 51 3.11 11.73 -3.38
C VAL A 51 2.38 10.70 -2.53
N GLN A 52 2.83 9.44 -2.56
CA GLN A 52 2.26 8.37 -1.74
C GLN A 52 2.39 8.70 -0.24
N GLY A 53 3.56 9.16 0.20
CA GLY A 53 3.81 9.53 1.59
C GLY A 53 2.90 10.66 2.08
N ALA A 54 2.78 11.72 1.29
CA ALA A 54 1.90 12.86 1.57
C ALA A 54 0.43 12.45 1.62
N GLY A 55 -0.02 11.60 0.68
CA GLY A 55 -1.38 11.07 0.66
C GLY A 55 -1.71 10.28 1.94
N ASN A 56 -0.80 9.42 2.40
CA ASN A 56 -1.00 8.67 3.64
C ASN A 56 -0.97 9.56 4.89
N LEU A 57 -0.07 10.56 4.95
CA LEU A 57 -0.06 11.53 6.05
C LEU A 57 -1.36 12.35 6.10
N LEU A 58 -1.89 12.76 4.94
CA LEU A 58 -3.18 13.42 4.86
C LEU A 58 -4.31 12.48 5.30
N GLY A 59 -4.31 11.22 4.85
CA GLY A 59 -5.27 10.21 5.28
C GLY A 59 -5.24 9.96 6.80
N CYS A 60 -4.06 9.96 7.42
CA CYS A 60 -3.91 9.89 8.88
C CYS A 60 -4.66 11.05 9.57
N VAL A 61 -4.50 12.27 9.08
CA VAL A 61 -5.16 13.47 9.62
C VAL A 61 -6.66 13.38 9.41
N VAL A 62 -7.10 13.03 8.19
CA VAL A 62 -8.53 12.89 7.86
C VAL A 62 -9.20 11.84 8.74
N LEU A 63 -8.59 10.67 8.93
CA LEU A 63 -9.12 9.62 9.81
C LEU A 63 -9.25 10.05 11.26
N LYS A 64 -8.43 10.98 11.74
CA LYS A 64 -8.50 11.48 13.13
C LYS A 64 -9.49 12.62 13.29
N LEU A 65 -9.51 13.56 12.35
CA LEU A 65 -10.37 14.74 12.42
C LEU A 65 -11.82 14.41 12.06
N PHE A 66 -12.02 13.45 11.17
CA PHE A 66 -13.32 13.06 10.65
C PHE A 66 -13.60 11.58 10.93
N ALA A 67 -13.06 11.04 12.02
CA ALA A 67 -13.34 9.68 12.48
C ALA A 67 -14.85 9.48 12.64
N ASP A 68 -15.52 10.49 13.18
CA ASP A 68 -16.95 10.44 13.44
C ASP A 68 -17.72 10.39 12.12
N GLU A 69 -17.27 11.08 11.06
CA GLU A 69 -17.87 11.10 9.69
C GLU A 69 -17.68 9.80 8.89
N TRP A 70 -16.87 8.87 9.38
CA TRP A 70 -16.62 7.58 8.73
C TRP A 70 -17.88 6.68 8.64
N HIS A 71 -18.91 6.98 9.44
CA HIS A 71 -20.25 6.39 9.31
C HIS A 71 -20.88 6.64 7.93
N LEU A 72 -20.49 7.70 7.22
CA LEU A 72 -20.89 7.95 5.84
C LEU A 72 -20.29 6.95 4.85
N LEU A 73 -19.25 6.20 5.23
CA LEU A 73 -18.52 5.29 4.34
C LEU A 73 -18.77 3.80 4.60
N ASN A 74 -19.28 3.34 5.76
CA ASN A 74 -19.80 1.97 5.90
C ASN A 74 -20.32 1.51 7.28
N SER A 75 -20.34 2.31 8.35
CA SER A 75 -20.70 1.75 9.67
C SER A 75 -22.14 2.07 10.07
N ALA A 76 -22.99 1.03 10.08
CA ALA A 76 -24.27 1.06 10.79
C ALA A 76 -24.12 1.30 12.30
N VAL A 77 -22.88 1.27 12.81
CA VAL A 77 -22.50 1.57 14.19
C VAL A 77 -21.81 2.94 14.22
N PRO A 78 -22.31 3.91 15.00
CA PRO A 78 -21.63 5.19 15.16
C PRO A 78 -20.25 4.98 15.81
N ILE A 79 -19.23 5.65 15.27
CA ILE A 79 -17.88 5.58 15.85
C ILE A 79 -17.88 6.38 17.15
N GLN A 80 -17.55 5.73 18.25
CA GLN A 80 -17.48 6.34 19.58
C GLN A 80 -16.17 5.94 20.23
N ARG A 81 -15.56 6.84 21.01
CA ARG A 81 -14.26 6.61 21.67
C ARG A 81 -14.19 5.33 22.50
N SER A 82 -15.34 4.84 22.95
CA SER A 82 -15.48 3.63 23.78
C SER A 82 -15.58 2.33 22.97
N ASN A 83 -15.71 2.37 21.64
CA ASN A 83 -15.99 1.19 20.84
C ASN A 83 -14.81 0.76 19.94
N GLY A 84 -14.87 -0.49 19.50
CA GLY A 84 -13.81 -1.09 18.67
C GLY A 84 -13.61 -0.38 17.34
N ALA A 85 -14.65 0.24 16.77
CA ALA A 85 -14.53 0.98 15.51
C ALA A 85 -13.60 2.19 15.66
N TRP A 86 -13.70 2.93 16.76
CA TRP A 86 -12.79 4.04 17.04
C TRP A 86 -11.35 3.57 17.28
N MET A 87 -11.17 2.45 17.99
CA MET A 87 -9.84 1.84 18.16
C MET A 87 -9.23 1.44 16.82
N VAL A 88 -10.02 0.84 15.91
CA VAL A 88 -9.57 0.51 14.55
C VAL A 88 -9.17 1.77 13.78
N CYS A 89 -9.97 2.84 13.81
CA CYS A 89 -9.60 4.11 13.17
C CYS A 89 -8.28 4.69 13.69
N CYS A 90 -8.05 4.63 15.01
CA CYS A 90 -6.78 5.05 15.61
C CYS A 90 -5.59 4.21 15.15
N VAL A 91 -5.76 2.88 15.05
CA VAL A 91 -4.74 1.97 14.53
C VAL A 91 -4.46 2.24 13.05
N CYS A 92 -5.50 2.35 12.22
CA CYS A 92 -5.39 2.68 10.81
C CYS A 92 -4.68 4.02 10.60
N SER A 93 -5.05 5.06 11.34
CA SER A 93 -4.39 6.37 11.28
C SER A 93 -2.91 6.29 11.64
N SER A 94 -2.56 5.50 12.66
CA SER A 94 -1.16 5.31 13.08
C SER A 94 -0.35 4.53 12.03
N LEU A 95 -0.96 3.56 11.36
CA LEU A 95 -0.36 2.82 10.24
C LEU A 95 -0.13 3.74 9.04
N LEU A 96 -1.12 4.56 8.67
CA LEU A 96 -0.99 5.56 7.60
C LEU A 96 0.12 6.58 7.92
N PHE A 97 0.22 7.03 9.17
CA PHE A 97 1.31 7.92 9.59
C PHE A 97 2.67 7.24 9.42
N THR A 98 2.82 6.03 9.96
CA THR A 98 4.09 5.29 9.95
C THR A 98 4.54 5.00 8.53
N PHE A 99 3.63 4.53 7.67
CA PHE A 99 3.90 4.26 6.27
C PHE A 99 4.17 5.54 5.47
N GLY A 100 3.43 6.61 5.75
CA GLY A 100 3.64 7.93 5.16
C GLY A 100 5.02 8.49 5.47
N ALA A 101 5.41 8.44 6.74
CA ALA A 101 6.74 8.82 7.21
C ALA A 101 7.84 7.96 6.58
N PHE A 102 7.64 6.64 6.50
CA PHE A 102 8.55 5.72 5.82
C PHE A 102 8.78 6.11 4.36
N CYS A 103 7.70 6.36 3.59
CA CYS A 103 7.80 6.75 2.18
C CYS A 103 8.53 8.09 2.01
N VAL A 104 8.24 9.08 2.87
CA VAL A 104 8.93 10.37 2.85
C VAL A 104 10.42 10.18 3.15
N GLN A 105 10.78 9.40 4.18
CA GLN A 105 12.17 9.11 4.52
C GLN A 105 12.90 8.39 3.38
N LEU A 106 12.30 7.35 2.81
CA LEU A 106 12.86 6.61 1.67
C LEU A 106 13.06 7.51 0.45
N SER A 107 12.13 8.45 0.20
CA SER A 107 12.23 9.41 -0.92
C SER A 107 13.42 10.38 -0.82
N ARG A 108 13.97 10.56 0.39
CA ARG A 108 15.14 11.42 0.64
C ARG A 108 16.44 10.67 0.38
N GLN A 109 16.41 9.34 0.39
CA GLN A 109 17.57 8.52 0.13
C GLN A 109 17.93 8.53 -1.36
N LYS A 110 19.22 8.48 -1.69
CA LYS A 110 19.70 8.27 -3.07
C LYS A 110 19.82 6.78 -3.39
N ARG A 111 19.99 5.95 -2.37
CA ARG A 111 20.17 4.50 -2.46
C ARG A 111 19.40 3.84 -1.33
N ALA A 112 18.89 2.64 -1.57
CA ALA A 112 18.24 1.83 -0.54
C ALA A 112 18.40 0.34 -0.86
N LEU A 113 18.23 -0.50 0.15
CA LEU A 113 18.11 -1.94 -0.05
C LEU A 113 16.87 -2.23 -0.88
N ARG A 114 16.98 -3.10 -1.89
CA ARG A 114 15.86 -3.39 -2.80
C ARG A 114 14.63 -3.93 -2.06
N TRP A 115 14.80 -4.73 -1.01
CA TRP A 115 13.65 -5.22 -0.24
C TRP A 115 12.81 -4.09 0.40
N LEU A 116 13.40 -2.92 0.72
CA LEU A 116 12.66 -1.77 1.24
C LEU A 116 11.66 -1.20 0.21
N LEU A 117 11.92 -1.42 -1.08
CA LEU A 117 11.03 -1.04 -2.17
C LEU A 117 9.78 -1.90 -2.25
N LEU A 118 9.78 -3.09 -1.64
CA LEU A 118 8.59 -3.94 -1.54
C LEU A 118 7.52 -3.28 -0.69
N VAL A 119 7.88 -2.60 0.40
CA VAL A 119 6.91 -1.98 1.32
C VAL A 119 5.93 -1.04 0.58
N PRO A 120 6.37 -0.03 -0.19
CA PRO A 120 5.45 0.85 -0.91
C PRO A 120 4.76 0.17 -2.08
N LEU A 121 5.40 -0.81 -2.70
CA LEU A 121 4.86 -1.60 -3.79
C LEU A 121 3.68 -2.45 -3.32
N LEU A 122 3.85 -3.20 -2.24
CA LEU A 122 2.82 -4.08 -1.67
C LEU A 122 1.62 -3.29 -1.20
N GLN A 123 1.83 -2.09 -0.64
CA GLN A 123 0.71 -1.24 -0.30
C GLN A 123 -0.06 -0.79 -1.55
N SER A 124 0.62 -0.40 -2.63
CA SER A 124 -0.10 -0.04 -3.86
C SER A 124 -0.85 -1.23 -4.48
N VAL A 125 -0.32 -2.45 -4.38
CA VAL A 125 -1.01 -3.69 -4.80
C VAL A 125 -2.25 -3.94 -3.94
N TRP A 126 -2.16 -3.71 -2.63
CA TRP A 126 -3.30 -3.81 -1.72
C TRP A 126 -4.36 -2.74 -2.00
N SER A 127 -3.95 -1.52 -2.31
CA SER A 127 -4.87 -0.46 -2.74
C SER A 127 -5.57 -0.81 -4.06
N LEU A 128 -4.87 -1.44 -5.01
CA LEU A 128 -5.48 -1.93 -6.26
C LEU A 128 -6.62 -2.92 -6.00
N THR A 129 -6.48 -3.84 -5.03
CA THR A 129 -7.57 -4.78 -4.72
C THR A 129 -8.80 -4.06 -4.19
N HIS A 130 -8.63 -3.06 -3.32
CA HIS A 130 -9.74 -2.25 -2.82
C HIS A 130 -10.37 -1.36 -3.90
N ASP A 131 -9.57 -0.79 -4.79
CA ASP A 131 -10.09 -0.03 -5.93
C ASP A 131 -11.03 -0.87 -6.79
N LEU A 132 -10.62 -2.10 -7.10
CA LEU A 132 -11.44 -3.04 -7.84
C LEU A 132 -12.69 -3.44 -7.06
N GLU A 133 -12.56 -3.70 -5.76
CA GLU A 133 -13.70 -4.03 -4.90
C GLU A 133 -14.74 -2.91 -4.84
N TRP A 134 -14.30 -1.65 -4.76
CA TRP A 134 -15.17 -0.47 -4.76
C TRP A 134 -15.82 -0.24 -6.13
N MET A 135 -15.05 -0.35 -7.23
CA MET A 135 -15.58 -0.19 -8.59
C MET A 135 -16.54 -1.32 -8.99
N LEU A 136 -16.28 -2.55 -8.54
CA LEU A 136 -17.12 -3.72 -8.83
C LEU A 136 -18.31 -3.85 -7.86
N GLY A 137 -18.42 -2.97 -6.86
CA GLY A 137 -19.52 -2.98 -5.90
C GLY A 137 -19.51 -4.18 -4.95
N TYR A 138 -18.36 -4.84 -4.75
CA TYR A 138 -18.26 -6.10 -3.99
C TYR A 138 -18.58 -5.93 -2.49
N TYR A 139 -18.40 -4.72 -1.96
CA TYR A 139 -18.77 -4.32 -0.59
C TYR A 139 -19.84 -3.23 -0.53
N ALA A 140 -20.45 -2.88 -1.66
CA ALA A 140 -21.51 -1.89 -1.66
C ALA A 140 -22.77 -2.53 -1.05
N GLY A 141 -23.13 -2.09 0.16
CA GLY A 141 -24.50 -2.25 0.63
C GLY A 141 -25.48 -1.56 -0.33
N PRO A 142 -26.78 -1.85 -0.29
CA PRO A 142 -27.79 -1.39 -1.26
C PRO A 142 -27.97 0.14 -1.39
N ALA A 143 -27.20 0.95 -0.65
CA ALA A 143 -27.37 2.40 -0.55
C ALA A 143 -26.14 3.25 -0.93
N GLN A 144 -25.02 2.67 -1.38
CA GLN A 144 -23.80 3.46 -1.61
C GLN A 144 -23.10 3.12 -2.93
N ASP A 145 -23.14 4.06 -3.87
CA ASP A 145 -22.32 4.05 -5.07
C ASP A 145 -20.88 4.47 -4.71
N MET A 146 -20.02 3.46 -4.52
CA MET A 146 -18.59 3.65 -4.26
C MET A 146 -17.75 3.61 -5.55
N ALA A 147 -18.37 3.43 -6.73
CA ALA A 147 -17.63 3.27 -7.97
C ALA A 147 -16.87 4.55 -8.35
N GLY A 148 -17.49 5.72 -8.13
CA GLY A 148 -16.84 7.01 -8.34
C GLY A 148 -15.63 7.21 -7.42
N PHE A 149 -15.75 6.83 -6.15
CA PHE A 149 -14.64 6.90 -5.18
C PHE A 149 -13.49 5.96 -5.57
N GLY A 150 -13.81 4.70 -5.91
CA GLY A 150 -12.83 3.72 -6.36
C GLY A 150 -12.10 4.15 -7.63
N LEU A 151 -12.80 4.76 -8.59
CA LEU A 151 -12.18 5.31 -9.80
C LEU A 151 -11.23 6.47 -9.49
N VAL A 152 -11.64 7.42 -8.65
CA VAL A 152 -10.79 8.56 -8.27
C VAL A 152 -9.55 8.09 -7.51
N HIS A 153 -9.69 7.13 -6.61
CA HIS A 153 -8.56 6.55 -5.88
C HIS A 153 -7.62 5.78 -6.83
N ALA A 154 -8.17 4.99 -7.77
CA ALA A 154 -7.42 4.27 -8.80
C ALA A 154 -6.58 5.21 -9.68
N LEU A 155 -7.13 6.35 -10.10
CA LEU A 155 -6.42 7.36 -10.89
C LEU A 155 -5.18 7.91 -10.18
N LEU A 156 -5.16 7.88 -8.84
CA LEU A 156 -4.00 8.28 -8.03
C LEU A 156 -3.04 7.10 -7.79
N VAL A 157 -3.56 5.94 -7.40
CA VAL A 157 -2.75 4.79 -6.96
C VAL A 157 -2.10 4.05 -8.12
N TRP A 158 -2.80 3.84 -9.23
CA TRP A 158 -2.32 2.97 -10.30
C TRP A 158 -1.08 3.53 -11.02
N PRO A 159 -0.98 4.86 -11.29
CA PRO A 159 0.26 5.43 -11.80
C PRO A 159 1.43 5.27 -10.82
N LEU A 160 1.19 5.36 -9.51
CA LEU A 160 2.22 5.14 -8.48
C LEU A 160 2.69 3.68 -8.50
N LEU A 161 1.75 2.73 -8.56
CA LEU A 161 2.05 1.30 -8.72
C LEU A 161 2.90 1.02 -9.95
N ALA A 162 2.54 1.61 -11.11
CA ALA A 162 3.29 1.44 -12.35
C ALA A 162 4.74 1.96 -12.23
N ILE A 163 4.92 3.14 -11.61
CA ILE A 163 6.26 3.70 -11.36
C ILE A 163 7.06 2.80 -10.41
N GLN A 164 6.42 2.26 -9.38
CA GLN A 164 7.06 1.39 -8.39
C GLN A 164 7.48 0.05 -9.01
N LEU A 165 6.60 -0.61 -9.76
CA LEU A 165 6.91 -1.84 -10.49
C LEU A 165 8.08 -1.61 -11.45
N HIS A 166 7.97 -0.58 -12.29
CA HIS A 166 9.02 -0.25 -13.23
C HIS A 166 10.36 -0.01 -12.52
N HIS A 167 10.36 0.76 -11.43
CA HIS A 167 11.58 1.02 -10.69
C HIS A 167 12.14 -0.24 -10.03
N PHE A 168 11.30 -1.06 -9.41
CA PHE A 168 11.72 -2.29 -8.73
C PHE A 168 12.49 -3.23 -9.68
N PHE A 169 11.96 -3.45 -10.88
CA PHE A 169 12.55 -4.34 -11.89
C PHE A 169 13.68 -3.69 -12.70
N ALA A 170 13.61 -2.39 -12.99
CA ALA A 170 14.58 -1.72 -13.87
C ALA A 170 15.72 -1.01 -13.11
N ALA A 171 15.67 -0.95 -11.78
CA ALA A 171 16.75 -0.34 -11.00
C ALA A 171 18.04 -1.17 -11.08
N GLU A 172 19.15 -0.49 -11.33
CA GLU A 172 20.48 -1.07 -11.31
C GLU A 172 20.83 -1.47 -9.88
N ALA A 173 21.17 -2.74 -9.71
CA ALA A 173 21.64 -3.31 -8.46
C ALA A 173 23.16 -3.19 -8.39
N THR A 174 23.65 -2.50 -7.37
CA THR A 174 25.05 -2.59 -6.95
C THR A 174 25.16 -3.68 -5.90
N ALA A 175 26.17 -4.54 -6.02
CA ALA A 175 26.48 -5.54 -5.00
C ALA A 175 26.58 -4.87 -3.61
N PRO A 176 26.20 -5.55 -2.52
CA PRO A 176 26.51 -5.05 -1.19
C PRO A 176 28.03 -4.81 -1.12
N ALA A 177 28.45 -3.66 -0.58
CA ALA A 177 29.86 -3.42 -0.33
C ALA A 177 30.37 -4.56 0.57
N GLU A 178 31.35 -5.32 0.09
CA GLU A 178 32.03 -6.31 0.90
C GLU A 178 32.82 -5.56 1.98
N GLY A 179 32.31 -5.55 3.21
CA GLY A 179 33.04 -5.10 4.40
C GLY A 179 32.94 -3.61 4.71
N ASP A 180 32.40 -3.32 5.90
CA ASP A 180 33.03 -2.49 6.93
C ASP A 180 32.85 -3.22 8.28
#